data_AF-A0A193PD08-F1
#
_entry.id   AF-A0A193PD08-F1
#
_cell.length_a   1.000
_cell.length_b   1.000
_cell.length_c   1.000
_cell.angle_alpha   90.00
_cell.angle_beta   90.00
_cell.angle_gamma   90.00
#
_symmetry.space_group_name_H-M   'P 1'
#
loop_
_entity.id
_entity.type
_entity.pdbx_description
1 polymer ?
#
loop_
_entity_poly.entity_id
_entity_poly.type
_entity_poly.pdbx_seq_one_letter_code
_entity_poly.pdbx_strand_id
1 'polypeptide(L)'
;MPLGDAMKPSAIPVYQDLARRIGLELMSKEVKRVGYGNADIGTQVDNFWLVGPLKITPQQEAQFAYKLANKTLPFSQKVQDEVQSMLFIEEKNGNKIYAKSGWGWDVNPQVGWLTGWVVQPQGNIVAFSLNLEMKKGIPSSVRKEITYKSLEQLGIL
;
A
#
# COMPACT_ATOMS: atom_id res chain seq x y z
N MET A 1 13.11 15.79 1.67
CA MET A 1 11.65 15.58 1.74
C MET A 1 11.37 14.55 2.82
N PRO A 2 10.52 14.84 3.82
CA PRO A 2 10.00 13.85 4.77
C PRO A 2 9.30 12.68 4.07
N LEU A 3 9.33 11.47 4.66
CA LEU A 3 8.73 10.28 4.03
C LEU A 3 7.22 10.39 3.79
N GLY A 4 6.49 11.04 4.71
CA GLY A 4 5.05 11.31 4.54
C GLY A 4 4.76 12.22 3.35
N ASP A 5 5.59 13.23 3.12
CA ASP A 5 5.46 14.14 1.98
C ASP A 5 5.79 13.44 0.65
N ALA A 6 6.65 12.42 0.69
CA ALA A 6 6.94 11.56 -0.46
C ALA A 6 5.84 10.49 -0.70
N MET A 7 5.12 10.08 0.35
CA MET A 7 4.08 9.04 0.29
C MET A 7 2.89 9.48 -0.57
N LYS A 8 2.38 10.71 -0.32
CA LYS A 8 1.22 11.29 -1.00
C LYS A 8 1.36 11.35 -2.54
N PRO A 9 2.44 11.93 -3.11
CA PRO A 9 2.65 11.97 -4.55
C PRO A 9 3.23 10.65 -5.11
N SER A 10 3.49 9.64 -4.27
CA SER A 10 4.14 8.40 -4.69
C SER A 10 5.55 8.64 -5.29
N ALA A 11 6.37 9.45 -4.63
CA ALA A 11 7.69 9.85 -5.12
C ALA A 11 8.69 8.68 -5.08
N ILE A 12 8.75 7.90 -6.17
CA ILE A 12 9.61 6.72 -6.32
C ILE A 12 11.08 6.99 -5.93
N PRO A 13 11.74 8.08 -6.38
CA PRO A 13 13.16 8.30 -6.06
C PRO A 13 13.47 8.38 -4.55
N VAL A 14 12.56 8.94 -3.75
CA VAL A 14 12.76 9.04 -2.28
C VAL A 14 12.75 7.65 -1.63
N TYR A 15 11.85 6.77 -2.09
CA TYR A 15 11.76 5.39 -1.58
C TYR A 15 12.86 4.49 -2.15
N GLN A 16 13.38 4.77 -3.35
CA GLN A 16 14.59 4.13 -3.85
C GLN A 16 15.82 4.48 -3.01
N ASP A 17 16.00 5.76 -2.65
CA ASP A 17 17.07 6.17 -1.74
C ASP A 17 16.93 5.52 -0.36
N LEU A 18 15.71 5.41 0.17
CA LEU A 18 15.45 4.67 1.40
C LEU A 18 15.82 3.19 1.26
N ALA A 19 15.43 2.53 0.18
CA ALA A 19 15.76 1.13 -0.07
C ALA A 19 17.27 0.90 -0.18
N ARG A 20 18.01 1.80 -0.83
CA ARG A 20 19.49 1.77 -0.88
C ARG A 20 20.13 1.94 0.50
N ARG A 21 19.57 2.81 1.36
CA ARG A 21 20.03 2.98 2.75
C ARG A 21 19.78 1.73 3.61
N ILE A 22 18.66 1.04 3.39
CA ILE A 22 18.36 -0.24 4.05
C ILE A 22 19.34 -1.33 3.58
N GLY A 23 19.63 -1.36 2.27
CA GLY A 23 20.52 -2.34 1.67
C GLY A 23 19.84 -3.69 1.41
N LEU A 24 20.38 -4.44 0.46
CA LEU A 24 19.76 -5.66 -0.07
C LEU A 24 19.56 -6.74 1.01
N GLU A 25 20.59 -6.97 1.84
CA GLU A 25 20.57 -8.04 2.85
C GLU A 25 19.48 -7.79 3.90
N LEU A 26 19.43 -6.58 4.46
CA LEU A 26 18.43 -6.23 5.46
C LEU A 26 17.03 -6.18 4.85
N MET A 27 16.88 -5.66 3.64
CA MET A 27 15.58 -5.65 2.94
C MET A 27 15.05 -7.08 2.74
N SER A 28 15.90 -8.00 2.26
CA SER A 28 15.51 -9.40 2.03
C SER A 28 15.09 -10.08 3.32
N LYS A 29 15.87 -9.90 4.39
CA LYS A 29 15.57 -10.41 5.73
C LYS A 29 14.23 -9.89 6.25
N GLU A 30 13.98 -8.60 6.13
CA GLU A 30 12.77 -7.96 6.69
C GLU A 30 11.51 -8.30 5.88
N VAL A 31 11.59 -8.30 4.54
CA VAL A 31 10.47 -8.71 3.67
C VAL A 31 10.06 -10.17 3.98
N LYS A 32 11.04 -11.05 4.17
CA LYS A 32 10.81 -12.44 4.58
C LYS A 32 10.24 -12.55 5.99
N ARG A 33 10.77 -11.79 6.96
CA ARG A 33 10.30 -11.77 8.36
C ARG A 33 8.85 -11.31 8.48
N VAL A 34 8.44 -10.33 7.66
CA VAL A 34 7.05 -9.84 7.58
C VAL A 34 6.14 -10.82 6.85
N GLY A 35 6.69 -11.66 5.97
CA GLY A 35 5.92 -12.59 5.13
C GLY A 35 5.14 -11.87 4.02
N TYR A 36 5.75 -10.85 3.40
CA TYR A 36 5.09 -10.01 2.40
C TYR A 36 5.15 -10.66 1.00
N GLY A 37 3.99 -11.03 0.46
CA GLY A 37 3.87 -11.61 -0.88
C GLY A 37 4.60 -12.95 -1.03
N ASN A 38 5.33 -13.13 -2.14
CA ASN A 38 6.25 -14.24 -2.35
C ASN A 38 7.61 -14.07 -1.63
N ALA A 39 7.81 -12.95 -0.94
CA ALA A 39 9.02 -12.58 -0.19
C ALA A 39 10.34 -12.59 -1.00
N ASP A 40 10.27 -12.56 -2.33
CA ASP A 40 11.43 -12.55 -3.21
C ASP A 40 11.70 -11.11 -3.69
N ILE A 41 12.86 -10.56 -3.35
CA ILE A 41 13.28 -9.23 -3.81
C ILE A 41 14.41 -9.29 -4.85
N GLY A 42 14.87 -10.48 -5.23
CA GLY A 42 15.99 -10.65 -6.16
C GLY A 42 17.28 -9.98 -5.66
N THR A 43 17.99 -9.34 -6.58
CA THR A 43 19.32 -8.74 -6.35
C THR A 43 19.35 -7.21 -6.45
N GLN A 44 18.26 -6.59 -6.91
CA GLN A 44 18.18 -5.15 -7.16
C GLN A 44 17.28 -4.48 -6.11
N VAL A 45 17.91 -3.89 -5.09
CA VAL A 45 17.21 -3.38 -3.91
C VAL A 45 16.29 -2.18 -4.19
N ASP A 46 16.45 -1.47 -5.29
CA ASP A 46 15.75 -0.21 -5.56
C ASP A 46 14.69 -0.28 -6.67
N ASN A 47 14.35 -1.48 -7.16
CA ASN A 47 13.29 -1.64 -8.15
C ASN A 47 12.45 -2.94 -8.01
N PHE A 48 12.74 -3.80 -7.03
CA PHE A 48 12.10 -5.12 -6.91
C PHE A 48 10.57 -5.09 -6.80
N TRP A 49 9.99 -4.00 -6.26
CA TRP A 49 8.54 -3.80 -6.16
C TRP A 49 7.91 -3.16 -7.41
N LEU A 50 8.72 -2.66 -8.34
CA LEU A 50 8.26 -2.03 -9.58
C LEU A 50 8.15 -3.05 -10.72
N VAL A 51 9.16 -3.91 -10.84
CA VAL A 51 9.32 -4.83 -11.99
C VAL A 51 9.43 -6.31 -11.57
N GLY A 52 9.33 -6.61 -10.28
CA GLY A 52 9.57 -7.93 -9.72
C GLY A 52 11.03 -8.16 -9.31
N PRO A 53 11.36 -9.33 -8.73
CA PRO A 53 10.54 -10.55 -8.69
C PRO A 53 9.45 -10.56 -7.61
N LEU A 54 9.39 -9.53 -6.76
CA LEU A 54 8.38 -9.44 -5.71
C LEU A 54 6.98 -9.41 -6.32
N LYS A 55 6.11 -10.28 -5.82
CA LYS A 55 4.70 -10.36 -6.19
C LYS A 55 3.84 -10.58 -4.96
N ILE A 56 2.64 -10.03 -4.98
CA ILE A 56 1.66 -10.16 -3.91
C ILE A 56 0.24 -10.23 -4.51
N THR A 57 -0.62 -11.03 -3.90
CA THR A 57 -2.04 -11.15 -4.30
C THR A 57 -2.90 -10.07 -3.63
N PRO A 58 -4.07 -9.73 -4.19
CA PRO A 58 -4.97 -8.74 -3.56
C PRO A 58 -5.44 -9.16 -2.16
N GLN A 59 -5.61 -10.46 -1.93
CA GLN A 59 -5.96 -10.99 -0.61
C GLN A 59 -4.82 -10.75 0.41
N GLN A 60 -3.56 -10.97 0.00
CA GLN A 60 -2.40 -10.70 0.86
C GLN A 60 -2.24 -9.20 1.13
N GLU A 61 -2.49 -8.33 0.14
CA GLU A 61 -2.52 -6.87 0.33
C GLU A 61 -3.58 -6.44 1.36
N ALA A 62 -4.82 -6.94 1.25
CA ALA A 62 -5.87 -6.65 2.22
C ALA A 62 -5.52 -7.15 3.64
N GLN A 63 -4.90 -8.33 3.74
CA GLN A 63 -4.43 -8.86 5.03
C GLN A 63 -3.29 -8.03 5.62
N PHE A 64 -2.34 -7.57 4.79
CA PHE A 64 -1.26 -6.70 5.22
C PHE A 64 -1.81 -5.35 5.71
N ALA A 65 -2.74 -4.75 4.97
CA ALA A 65 -3.43 -3.53 5.37
C ALA A 65 -4.20 -3.69 6.69
N TYR A 66 -4.91 -4.81 6.86
CA TYR A 66 -5.62 -5.12 8.10
C TYR A 66 -4.66 -5.25 9.29
N LYS A 67 -3.53 -5.95 9.10
CA LYS A 67 -2.51 -6.10 10.14
C LYS A 67 -1.88 -4.75 10.49
N LEU A 68 -1.56 -3.93 9.50
CA LEU A 68 -1.03 -2.58 9.71
C LEU A 68 -2.04 -1.73 10.49
N ALA A 69 -3.32 -1.72 10.09
CA ALA A 69 -4.39 -0.97 10.73
C ALA A 69 -4.56 -1.35 12.22
N ASN A 70 -4.53 -2.66 12.52
CA ASN A 70 -4.60 -3.21 13.87
C ASN A 70 -3.24 -3.23 14.60
N LYS A 71 -2.19 -2.75 13.94
CA LYS A 71 -0.83 -2.62 14.49
C LYS A 71 -0.20 -3.95 14.92
N THR A 72 -0.52 -5.02 14.19
CA THR A 72 -0.08 -6.40 14.46
C THR A 72 1.04 -6.88 13.53
N LEU A 73 1.57 -6.02 12.67
CA LEU A 73 2.81 -6.33 11.95
C LEU A 73 3.97 -6.41 12.96
N PRO A 74 5.05 -7.15 12.64
CA PRO A 74 6.13 -7.37 13.59
C PRO A 74 7.10 -6.16 13.61
N PHE A 75 6.56 -4.97 13.83
CA PHE A 75 7.26 -3.71 14.04
C PHE A 75 6.75 -3.06 15.33
N SER A 76 7.49 -2.10 15.89
CA SER A 76 7.02 -1.40 17.08
C SER A 76 5.72 -0.65 16.79
N GLN A 77 4.89 -0.51 17.82
CA GLN A 77 3.65 0.25 17.75
C GLN A 77 3.87 1.66 17.19
N LYS A 78 4.94 2.32 17.65
CA LYS A 78 5.35 3.65 17.19
C LYS A 78 5.63 3.70 15.68
N VAL A 79 6.38 2.74 15.14
CA VAL A 79 6.68 2.70 13.69
C VAL A 79 5.41 2.51 12.87
N GLN A 80 4.51 1.63 13.35
CA GLN A 80 3.23 1.42 12.68
C GLN A 80 2.36 2.69 12.71
N ASP A 81 2.33 3.42 13.83
CA ASP A 81 1.60 4.69 13.97
C ASP A 81 2.13 5.77 13.01
N GLU A 82 3.45 5.90 12.93
CA GLU A 82 4.11 6.84 12.02
C GLU A 82 3.73 6.51 10.56
N VAL A 83 3.82 5.25 10.14
CA VAL A 83 3.44 4.83 8.77
C VAL A 83 1.94 5.02 8.51
N GLN A 84 1.06 4.67 9.45
CA GLN A 84 -0.39 4.89 9.31
C GLN A 84 -0.69 6.38 9.07
N SER A 85 -0.03 7.30 9.79
CA SER A 85 -0.26 8.74 9.62
C SER A 85 0.07 9.23 8.20
N MET A 86 1.05 8.61 7.54
CA MET A 86 1.45 8.95 6.16
C MET A 86 0.42 8.50 5.12
N LEU A 87 -0.46 7.56 5.50
CA LEU A 87 -1.46 6.95 4.63
C LEU A 87 -2.83 7.61 4.73
N PHE A 88 -3.04 8.54 5.66
CA PHE A 88 -4.31 9.25 5.81
C PHE A 88 -4.64 10.03 4.54
N ILE A 89 -5.83 9.78 3.99
CA ILE A 89 -6.34 10.47 2.80
C ILE A 89 -7.31 11.55 3.21
N GLU A 90 -8.40 11.15 3.87
CA GLU A 90 -9.49 12.04 4.25
C GLU A 90 -10.39 11.40 5.33
N GLU A 91 -11.25 12.23 5.89
CA GLU A 91 -12.37 11.81 6.75
C GLU A 91 -13.69 12.20 6.06
N LYS A 92 -14.62 11.25 5.95
CA LYS A 92 -15.93 11.44 5.31
C LYS A 92 -17.01 10.86 6.22
N ASN A 93 -17.96 11.69 6.67
CA ASN A 93 -19.04 11.28 7.57
C ASN A 93 -18.54 10.58 8.85
N GLY A 94 -17.39 10.98 9.38
CA GLY A 94 -16.73 10.36 10.54
C GLY A 94 -15.94 9.08 10.24
N ASN A 95 -16.00 8.55 9.01
CA ASN A 95 -15.14 7.45 8.55
C ASN A 95 -13.77 7.99 8.12
N LYS A 96 -12.70 7.49 8.72
CA LYS A 96 -11.32 7.86 8.36
C LYS A 96 -10.76 6.87 7.35
N ILE A 97 -10.22 7.37 6.25
CA ILE A 97 -9.74 6.55 5.14
C ILE A 97 -8.22 6.66 5.05
N TYR A 98 -7.57 5.50 5.11
CA TYR A 98 -6.12 5.37 4.96
C TYR A 98 -5.84 4.46 3.77
N ALA A 99 -5.08 4.90 2.78
CA ALA A 99 -4.74 4.03 1.67
C ALA A 99 -3.50 4.49 0.91
N LYS A 100 -2.90 3.56 0.16
CA LYS A 100 -1.86 3.84 -0.83
C LYS A 100 -2.29 3.35 -2.20
N SER A 101 -2.13 4.23 -3.20
CA SER A 101 -2.29 3.87 -4.60
C SER A 101 -1.02 3.26 -5.18
N GLY A 102 -1.15 2.35 -6.14
CA GLY A 102 -0.04 1.76 -6.88
C GLY A 102 -0.34 1.70 -8.38
N TRP A 103 0.69 1.90 -9.21
CA TRP A 103 0.61 1.69 -10.66
C TRP A 103 1.93 1.10 -11.14
N GLY A 104 1.93 -0.20 -11.46
CA GLY A 104 3.05 -0.85 -12.14
C GLY A 104 2.92 -0.62 -13.64
N TRP A 105 3.51 0.44 -14.16
CA TRP A 105 3.48 0.75 -15.59
C TRP A 105 4.61 0.07 -16.39
N ASP A 106 5.67 -0.37 -15.70
CA ASP A 106 6.84 -1.07 -16.26
C ASP A 106 6.66 -2.60 -16.36
N VAL A 107 5.42 -3.08 -16.18
CA VAL A 107 5.04 -4.50 -16.32
C VAL A 107 3.89 -4.65 -17.32
N ASN A 108 3.78 -5.83 -17.93
CA ASN A 108 2.72 -6.15 -18.89
C ASN A 108 1.97 -7.42 -18.46
N PRO A 109 0.63 -7.37 -18.27
CA PRO A 109 -0.21 -6.17 -18.29
C PRO A 109 0.11 -5.21 -17.13
N GLN A 110 -0.17 -3.91 -17.31
CA GLN A 110 0.03 -2.93 -16.24
C GLN A 110 -0.99 -3.16 -15.12
N VAL A 111 -0.58 -2.94 -13.88
CA VAL A 111 -1.40 -3.20 -12.69
C VAL A 111 -1.68 -1.93 -11.91
N GLY A 112 -2.93 -1.74 -11.50
CA GLY A 112 -3.42 -0.64 -10.68
C GLY A 112 -3.89 -1.14 -9.32
N TRP A 113 -3.49 -0.43 -8.27
CA TRP A 113 -3.82 -0.74 -6.88
C TRP A 113 -4.42 0.45 -6.14
N LEU A 114 -5.33 0.16 -5.22
CA LEU A 114 -5.61 1.00 -4.06
C LEU A 114 -5.85 0.08 -2.85
N THR A 115 -4.88 0.04 -1.95
CA THR A 115 -4.92 -0.81 -0.75
C THR A 115 -4.95 0.07 0.49
N GLY A 116 -5.81 -0.28 1.45
CA GLY A 116 -6.02 0.56 2.62
C GLY A 116 -7.02 -0.01 3.62
N TRP A 117 -7.52 0.85 4.49
CA TRP A 117 -8.59 0.54 5.43
C TRP A 117 -9.44 1.78 5.73
N VAL A 118 -10.66 1.52 6.19
CA VAL A 118 -11.58 2.49 6.77
C VAL A 118 -11.65 2.25 8.26
N VAL A 119 -11.53 3.31 9.05
CA VAL A 119 -11.85 3.31 10.48
C VAL A 119 -13.20 4.01 10.66
N GLN A 120 -14.22 3.26 11.06
CA GLN A 120 -15.56 3.78 11.30
C GLN A 120 -15.64 4.49 12.66
N PRO A 121 -16.65 5.36 12.90
CA PRO A 121 -16.78 6.11 14.15
C PRO A 121 -16.76 5.25 15.43
N GLN A 122 -17.28 4.03 15.36
CA GLN A 122 -17.32 3.07 16.47
C GLN A 122 -16.00 2.32 16.68
N GLY A 123 -14.98 2.59 15.87
CA GLY A 123 -13.66 1.94 15.92
C GLY A 123 -13.55 0.68 15.07
N ASN A 124 -14.61 0.28 14.36
CA ASN A 124 -14.54 -0.85 13.42
C ASN A 124 -13.55 -0.56 12.29
N ILE A 125 -12.69 -1.52 12.00
CA ILE A 125 -11.69 -1.43 10.94
C ILE A 125 -12.09 -2.37 9.81
N VAL A 126 -12.26 -1.83 8.60
CA VAL A 126 -12.50 -2.60 7.39
C VAL A 126 -11.35 -2.37 6.41
N ALA A 127 -10.51 -3.38 6.22
CA ALA A 127 -9.43 -3.32 5.23
C ALA A 127 -9.93 -3.69 3.84
N PHE A 128 -9.32 -3.12 2.81
CA PHE A 128 -9.66 -3.36 1.42
C PHE A 128 -8.41 -3.37 0.53
N SER A 129 -8.51 -4.02 -0.62
CA SER A 129 -7.52 -3.92 -1.69
C SER A 129 -8.22 -4.02 -3.04
N LEU A 130 -8.20 -2.92 -3.79
CA LEU A 130 -8.60 -2.91 -5.20
C LEU A 130 -7.39 -3.31 -6.05
N ASN A 131 -7.59 -4.25 -6.96
CA ASN A 131 -6.66 -4.61 -8.02
C ASN A 131 -7.37 -4.57 -9.37
N LEU A 132 -6.74 -3.93 -10.37
CA LEU A 132 -7.25 -3.92 -11.74
C LEU A 132 -6.13 -3.79 -12.77
N GLU A 133 -6.41 -4.22 -13.99
CA GLU A 133 -5.54 -3.97 -15.14
C GLU A 133 -5.65 -2.51 -15.58
N MET A 134 -4.53 -1.79 -15.63
CA MET A 134 -4.46 -0.42 -16.14
C MET A 134 -4.22 -0.44 -17.65
N LYS A 135 -5.12 0.18 -18.41
CA LYS A 135 -4.99 0.32 -19.87
C LYS A 135 -4.64 1.76 -20.24
N LYS A 136 -4.02 1.93 -21.41
CA LYS A 136 -3.75 3.27 -21.97
C LYS A 136 -5.06 4.07 -22.05
N GLY A 137 -5.02 5.31 -21.54
CA GLY A 137 -6.18 6.21 -21.53
C GLY A 137 -7.09 6.08 -20.31
N ILE A 138 -6.90 5.07 -19.45
CA ILE A 138 -7.61 5.00 -18.17
C ILE A 138 -7.00 6.02 -17.20
N PRO A 139 -7.79 6.95 -16.64
CA PRO A 139 -7.29 7.91 -15.68
C PRO A 139 -6.90 7.23 -14.37
N SER A 140 -5.86 7.74 -13.73
CA SER A 140 -5.34 7.21 -12.47
C SER A 140 -6.36 7.31 -11.31
N SER A 141 -7.36 8.20 -11.44
CA SER A 141 -8.47 8.42 -10.50
C SER A 141 -9.43 7.25 -10.40
N VAL A 142 -9.54 6.42 -11.45
CA VAL A 142 -10.49 5.29 -11.50
C VAL A 142 -10.33 4.35 -10.31
N ARG A 143 -9.10 4.19 -9.80
CA ARG A 143 -8.78 3.36 -8.64
C ARG A 143 -9.49 3.87 -7.38
N LYS A 144 -9.50 5.20 -7.17
CA LYS A 144 -10.22 5.84 -6.05
C LYS A 144 -11.73 5.75 -6.27
N GLU A 145 -12.19 6.09 -7.46
CA GLU A 145 -13.62 6.14 -7.80
C GLU A 145 -14.31 4.78 -7.63
N ILE A 146 -13.72 3.70 -8.17
CA ILE A 146 -14.26 2.34 -8.01
C ILE A 146 -14.27 1.94 -6.54
N THR A 147 -13.16 2.14 -5.84
CA THR A 147 -13.06 1.77 -4.42
C THR A 147 -14.13 2.47 -3.59
N TYR A 148 -14.31 3.78 -3.76
CA TYR A 148 -15.26 4.55 -2.97
C TYR A 148 -16.70 4.14 -3.28
N LYS A 149 -17.05 3.97 -4.55
CA LYS A 149 -18.39 3.47 -4.94
C LYS A 149 -18.67 2.08 -4.35
N SER A 150 -17.69 1.17 -4.38
CA SER A 150 -17.84 -0.16 -3.79
C SER A 150 -18.02 -0.10 -2.26
N LEU A 151 -17.24 0.73 -1.57
CA LEU A 151 -17.36 0.90 -0.12
C LEU A 151 -18.70 1.54 0.28
N GLU A 152 -19.20 2.52 -0.48
CA GLU A 152 -20.53 3.13 -0.28
C GLU A 152 -21.65 2.12 -0.52
N GLN A 153 -21.56 1.33 -1.60
CA GLN A 153 -22.54 0.28 -1.91
C GLN A 153 -22.62 -0.80 -0.82
N LEU A 154 -21.50 -1.05 -0.12
CA LEU A 154 -21.44 -1.97 1.02
C LEU A 154 -21.80 -1.33 2.36
N GLY A 155 -22.13 -0.02 2.40
CA GLY A 155 -22.45 0.70 3.62
C GLY A 155 -21.25 0.89 4.56
N ILE A 156 -20.02 0.84 4.04
CA ILE A 156 -18.78 1.04 4.80
C ILE A 156 -18.43 2.52 4.91
N LEU A 157 -18.63 3.28 3.82
CA LEU A 157 -18.46 4.74 3.73
C LEU A 157 -19.79 5.45 3.57
#